data_AF-A0A1E3GUZ9-F1
#
_entry.id   AF-A0A1E3GUZ9-F1
#
_cell.length_a   1.000
_cell.length_b   1.000
_cell.length_c   1.000
_cell.angle_alpha   90.00
_cell.angle_beta   90.00
_cell.angle_gamma   90.00
#
_symmetry.space_group_name_H-M   'P 1'
#
loop_
_entity.id
_entity.type
_entity.pdbx_description
1 polymer ?
#
loop_
_entity_poly.entity_id
_entity_poly.type
_entity_poly.pdbx_seq_one_letter_code
_entity_poly.pdbx_strand_id
1 'polypeptide(L)'
;MAEQDSGQERNEAPSGKRLQDAREKGQVPRSQELSTVVVLVASAVAMLFVGGNLISSLGEVMTQSFSLNRKLIMDPHMMAQQLILALKIMAWDVGSFLAITLIAALSAPALIGGWNFSTQAIGVKLEKMSLFAALSGCSGPKVWLN
;
A
#
# COMPACT_ATOMS: atom_id res chain seq x y z
N MET A 1 -8.27 -54.60 20.12
CA MET A 1 -9.23 -53.84 20.95
C MET A 1 -8.42 -52.83 21.77
N ALA A 2 -8.71 -51.54 21.83
CA ALA A 2 -9.60 -50.69 21.02
C ALA A 2 -9.32 -49.21 21.39
N GLU A 3 -9.62 -48.15 20.63
CA GLU A 3 -10.16 -47.98 19.28
C GLU A 3 -9.19 -47.12 18.41
N GLN A 4 -9.54 -46.82 17.15
CA GLN A 4 -9.08 -45.64 16.42
C GLN A 4 -10.19 -44.57 16.50
N ASP A 5 -9.95 -43.40 17.11
CA ASP A 5 -10.89 -42.29 16.98
C ASP A 5 -10.37 -41.25 15.97
N SER A 6 -10.78 -41.46 14.73
CA SER A 6 -11.27 -40.44 13.81
C SER A 6 -11.00 -38.98 14.19
N GLY A 7 -9.90 -38.43 13.66
CA GLY A 7 -9.73 -36.98 13.48
C GLY A 7 -10.69 -36.45 12.40
N GLN A 8 -11.99 -36.60 12.63
CA GLN A 8 -13.04 -36.36 11.65
C GLN A 8 -13.15 -34.85 11.36
N GLU A 9 -12.90 -34.49 10.10
CA GLU A 9 -12.88 -33.11 9.63
C GLU A 9 -14.22 -32.42 9.94
N ARG A 10 -14.19 -31.49 10.89
CA ARG A 10 -15.39 -30.78 11.35
C ARG A 10 -15.72 -29.64 10.39
N ASN A 11 -16.18 -30.00 9.19
CA ASN A 11 -16.69 -29.12 8.13
C ASN A 11 -18.06 -28.50 8.52
N GLU A 12 -18.16 -27.93 9.72
CA GLU A 12 -19.27 -27.07 10.12
C GLU A 12 -18.96 -25.63 9.67
N ALA A 13 -19.78 -25.09 8.76
CA ALA A 13 -19.71 -23.68 8.39
C ALA A 13 -19.79 -22.80 9.65
N PRO A 14 -18.98 -21.73 9.78
CA PRO A 14 -18.93 -20.93 11.00
C PRO A 14 -20.29 -20.33 11.30
N SER A 15 -20.86 -20.68 12.46
CA SER A 15 -22.19 -20.22 12.86
C SER A 15 -22.27 -18.69 12.90
N GLY A 16 -23.47 -18.13 12.72
CA GLY A 16 -23.66 -16.67 12.65
C GLY A 16 -23.06 -15.90 13.84
N LYS A 17 -23.07 -16.50 15.04
CA LYS A 17 -22.36 -15.98 16.22
C LYS A 17 -20.84 -15.97 16.04
N ARG A 18 -20.21 -17.04 15.54
CA ARG A 18 -18.76 -17.07 15.24
C ARG A 18 -18.36 -16.02 14.19
N LEU A 19 -19.23 -15.74 13.21
CA LEU A 19 -19.01 -14.68 12.22
C LEU A 19 -19.16 -13.27 12.82
N GLN A 20 -20.10 -13.06 13.75
CA GLN A 20 -20.23 -11.80 14.51
C GLN A 20 -19.02 -11.60 15.44
N ASP A 21 -18.67 -12.60 16.26
CA ASP A 21 -17.45 -12.63 17.07
C ASP A 21 -16.19 -12.33 16.26
N ALA A 22 -16.04 -12.91 15.08
CA ALA A 22 -14.89 -12.66 14.20
C ALA A 22 -14.86 -11.21 13.71
N ARG A 23 -16.02 -10.63 13.38
CA ARG A 23 -16.14 -9.19 13.03
C ARG A 23 -15.79 -8.32 14.23
N GLU A 24 -16.36 -8.55 15.41
CA GLU A 24 -16.05 -7.79 16.63
C GLU A 24 -14.55 -7.84 16.99
N LYS A 25 -13.93 -9.02 16.87
CA LYS A 25 -12.48 -9.26 17.08
C LYS A 25 -11.58 -8.73 15.94
N GLY A 26 -12.15 -8.05 14.94
CA GLY A 26 -11.42 -7.47 13.80
C GLY A 26 -10.93 -8.48 12.76
N GLN A 27 -11.25 -9.76 12.91
CA GLN A 27 -10.90 -10.85 11.99
C GLN A 27 -11.87 -10.93 10.81
N VAL A 28 -12.06 -9.80 10.12
CA VAL A 28 -12.69 -9.82 8.79
C VAL A 28 -11.69 -10.46 7.83
N PRO A 29 -12.07 -11.53 7.08
CA PRO A 29 -11.18 -12.15 6.11
C PRO A 29 -10.89 -11.15 4.97
N ARG A 30 -9.78 -10.43 5.10
CA ARG A 30 -9.28 -9.47 4.11
C ARG A 30 -8.20 -10.17 3.29
N SER A 31 -8.54 -10.56 2.06
CA SER A 31 -7.54 -11.03 1.10
C SER A 31 -6.57 -9.88 0.76
N GLN A 32 -5.33 -9.99 1.25
CA GLN A 32 -4.29 -8.99 1.02
C GLN A 32 -4.08 -8.75 -0.48
N GLU A 33 -4.07 -9.83 -1.27
CA GLU A 33 -4.03 -9.82 -2.73
C GLU A 33 -5.06 -8.90 -3.38
N LEU A 34 -6.34 -8.97 -2.98
CA LEU A 34 -7.38 -8.12 -3.57
C LEU A 34 -7.16 -6.64 -3.24
N SER A 35 -6.67 -6.33 -2.04
CA SER A 35 -6.31 -4.96 -1.68
C SER A 35 -5.16 -4.45 -2.54
N THR A 36 -4.12 -5.27 -2.75
CA THR A 36 -2.99 -4.95 -3.62
C THR A 36 -3.46 -4.71 -5.06
N VAL A 37 -4.29 -5.60 -5.62
CA VAL A 37 -4.81 -5.49 -6.99
C VAL A 37 -5.65 -4.22 -7.17
N VAL A 38 -6.55 -3.88 -6.24
CA VAL A 38 -7.36 -2.66 -6.33
C VAL A 38 -6.48 -1.41 -6.29
N VAL A 39 -5.44 -1.37 -5.46
CA VAL A 39 -4.48 -0.25 -5.44
C VAL A 39 -3.68 -0.17 -6.74
N LEU A 40 -3.29 -1.31 -7.31
CA LEU A 40 -2.58 -1.39 -8.60
C LEU A 40 -3.43 -0.83 -9.76
N VAL A 41 -4.71 -1.24 -9.83
CA VAL A 41 -5.67 -0.73 -10.81
C VAL A 41 -5.92 0.77 -10.60
N ALA A 42 -6.12 1.22 -9.36
CA ALA A 42 -6.34 2.64 -9.08
C ALA A 42 -5.11 3.50 -9.40
N SER A 43 -3.90 2.98 -9.16
CA SER A 43 -2.63 3.64 -9.54
C SER A 43 -2.50 3.75 -11.07
N ALA A 44 -2.87 2.70 -11.81
CA ALA A 44 -2.89 2.72 -13.27
C ALA A 44 -3.89 3.75 -13.82
N VAL A 45 -5.10 3.81 -13.25
CA VAL A 45 -6.10 4.84 -13.61
C VAL A 45 -5.61 6.25 -13.27
N ALA A 46 -5.01 6.46 -12.09
CA ALA A 46 -4.39 7.74 -11.73
C ALA A 46 -3.28 8.16 -12.72
N MET A 47 -2.47 7.19 -13.16
CA MET A 47 -1.42 7.42 -14.16
C MET A 47 -1.98 7.85 -15.53
N LEU A 48 -3.16 7.36 -15.93
CA LEU A 48 -3.81 7.80 -17.18
C LEU A 48 -4.23 9.28 -17.13
N PHE A 49 -4.67 9.78 -15.97
CA PHE A 49 -5.06 11.19 -15.81
C PHE A 49 -3.88 12.13 -15.58
N VAL A 50 -2.88 11.72 -14.79
CA VAL A 50 -1.75 12.59 -14.42
C VAL A 50 -0.56 12.47 -15.37
N GLY A 51 -0.36 11.30 -16.00
CA GLY A 51 0.83 11.01 -16.81
C GLY A 51 1.03 11.93 -18.01
N GLY A 52 -0.05 12.40 -18.64
CA GLY A 52 0.04 13.37 -19.74
C GLY A 52 0.64 14.73 -19.31
N ASN A 53 0.23 15.23 -18.14
CA ASN A 53 0.81 16.44 -17.55
C ASN A 53 2.26 16.18 -17.14
N LEU A 54 2.52 15.06 -16.45
CA LEU A 54 3.87 14.68 -15.99
C LEU A 54 4.90 14.64 -17.14
N ILE A 55 4.52 14.07 -18.28
CA ILE A 55 5.37 14.02 -19.49
C ILE A 55 5.57 15.42 -20.09
N SER A 56 4.50 16.23 -20.15
CA SER A 56 4.55 17.59 -20.71
C SER A 56 5.45 18.50 -19.87
N SER A 57 5.26 18.51 -18.54
CA SER A 57 6.08 19.23 -17.58
C SER A 57 7.54 18.79 -17.59
N LEU A 58 7.81 17.48 -17.69
CA LEU A 58 9.18 16.95 -17.81
C LEU A 58 9.85 17.42 -19.10
N GLY A 59 9.12 17.41 -20.22
CA GLY A 59 9.58 17.96 -21.49
C GLY A 59 9.89 19.45 -21.40
N GLU A 60 9.01 20.24 -20.80
CA GLU A 60 9.24 21.66 -20.55
C GLU A 60 10.49 21.89 -19.70
N VAL A 61 10.62 21.23 -18.55
CA VAL A 61 11.80 21.33 -17.68
C VAL A 61 13.09 20.95 -18.42
N MET A 62 13.08 19.90 -19.24
CA MET A 62 14.25 19.53 -20.05
C MET A 62 14.57 20.61 -21.09
N THR A 63 13.60 21.10 -21.86
CA THR A 63 13.85 22.15 -22.86
C THR A 63 14.39 23.43 -22.22
N GLN A 64 13.83 23.86 -21.09
CA GLN A 64 14.32 25.02 -20.34
C GLN A 64 15.76 24.80 -19.83
N SER A 65 16.04 23.64 -19.24
CA SER A 65 17.35 23.29 -18.66
C SER A 65 18.45 23.15 -19.71
N PHE A 66 18.14 22.64 -20.90
CA PHE A 66 19.09 22.55 -22.02
C PHE A 66 19.17 23.85 -22.85
N SER A 67 18.20 24.77 -22.71
CA SER A 67 18.26 26.12 -23.30
C SER A 67 19.14 27.09 -22.50
N LEU A 68 20.44 26.79 -22.40
CA LEU A 68 21.41 27.60 -21.66
C LEU A 68 21.63 28.98 -22.32
N ASN A 69 20.80 29.95 -21.95
CA ASN A 69 20.91 31.33 -22.38
C ASN A 69 22.15 31.98 -21.76
N ARG A 70 22.91 32.77 -22.53
CA ARG A 70 24.17 33.40 -22.09
C ARG A 70 24.01 34.29 -20.85
N LYS A 71 22.79 34.78 -20.58
CA LYS A 71 22.46 35.51 -19.34
C LYS A 71 22.44 34.62 -18.08
N LEU A 72 22.00 33.35 -18.18
CA LEU A 72 22.02 32.42 -17.05
C LEU A 72 23.44 32.01 -16.67
N ILE A 73 24.30 31.76 -17.65
CA ILE A 73 25.69 31.35 -17.43
C ILE A 73 26.49 32.44 -16.68
N MET A 74 26.09 33.71 -16.81
CA MET A 74 26.76 34.87 -16.21
C MET A 74 26.23 35.23 -14.82
N ASP A 75 25.11 34.65 -14.36
CA ASP A 75 24.50 34.95 -13.05
C ASP A 75 24.05 33.67 -12.33
N PRO A 76 24.78 33.23 -11.28
CA PRO A 76 24.41 32.06 -10.48
C PRO A 76 23.04 32.15 -9.81
N HIS A 77 22.52 33.34 -9.51
CA HIS A 77 21.16 33.50 -8.95
C HIS A 77 20.09 33.14 -9.97
N MET A 78 20.27 33.47 -11.25
CA MET A 78 19.33 33.10 -12.31
C MET A 78 19.30 31.58 -12.53
N MET A 79 20.45 30.91 -12.45
CA MET A 79 20.50 29.43 -12.50
C MET A 79 19.78 28.78 -11.31
N ALA A 80 20.00 29.27 -10.09
CA ALA A 80 19.35 28.76 -8.89
C ALA A 80 17.82 28.93 -8.94
N GLN A 81 17.33 30.09 -9.43
CA GLN A 81 15.89 30.32 -9.63
C GLN A 81 15.27 29.36 -10.65
N GLN A 82 15.96 29.07 -11.76
CA GLN A 82 15.46 28.14 -12.76
C GLN A 82 15.37 26.70 -12.21
N LEU A 83 16.35 26.27 -11.40
CA LEU A 83 16.31 24.98 -10.70
C LEU A 83 15.14 24.91 -9.70
N ILE A 84 14.90 25.96 -8.91
CA ILE A 84 13.77 26.02 -7.97
C ILE A 84 12.43 25.95 -8.73
N LEU A 85 12.32 26.60 -9.89
CA LEU A 85 11.12 26.60 -10.72
C LEU A 85 10.86 25.20 -11.30
N ALA A 86 11.89 24.53 -11.83
CA ALA A 86 11.82 23.15 -12.30
C ALA A 86 11.41 22.17 -11.19
N LEU A 87 12.02 22.30 -10.00
CA LEU A 87 11.65 21.50 -8.82
C LEU A 87 10.20 21.73 -8.41
N LYS A 88 9.71 22.98 -8.45
CA LYS A 88 8.33 23.33 -8.09
C LYS A 88 7.31 22.70 -9.05
N ILE A 89 7.58 22.73 -10.36
CA ILE A 89 6.72 22.09 -11.38
C ILE A 89 6.67 20.57 -11.11
N MET A 90 7.83 19.92 -11.07
CA MET A 90 7.91 18.46 -10.85
C MET A 90 7.30 18.01 -9.52
N ALA A 91 7.50 18.78 -8.44
CA ALA A 91 6.94 18.48 -7.13
C ALA A 91 5.41 18.58 -7.11
N TRP A 92 4.81 19.46 -7.91
CA TRP A 92 3.36 19.56 -8.03
C TRP A 92 2.76 18.34 -8.72
N ASP A 93 3.30 17.93 -9.87
CA ASP A 93 2.76 16.82 -10.65
C ASP A 93 2.98 15.46 -9.95
N VAL A 94 4.19 15.23 -9.40
CA VAL A 94 4.48 14.05 -8.59
C VAL A 94 3.63 14.05 -7.31
N GLY A 95 3.47 15.21 -6.66
CA GLY A 95 2.64 15.37 -5.47
C GLY A 95 1.16 15.04 -5.74
N SER A 96 0.63 15.46 -6.89
CA SER A 96 -0.74 15.14 -7.32
C SER A 96 -0.93 13.63 -7.54
N PHE A 97 -0.02 12.99 -8.30
CA PHE A 97 -0.05 11.54 -8.51
C PHE A 97 0.01 10.75 -7.19
N LEU A 98 0.91 11.15 -6.29
CA LEU A 98 1.11 10.49 -5.01
C LEU A 98 -0.09 10.69 -4.08
N ALA A 99 -0.70 11.89 -4.07
CA ALA A 99 -1.92 12.16 -3.31
C ALA A 99 -3.11 11.29 -3.78
N ILE A 100 -3.35 11.19 -5.09
CA ILE A 100 -4.42 10.33 -5.64
C ILE A 100 -4.17 8.86 -5.29
N THR A 101 -2.94 8.39 -5.47
CA THR A 101 -2.55 7.00 -5.16
C THR A 101 -2.66 6.69 -3.66
N LEU A 102 -2.29 7.64 -2.79
CA LEU A 102 -2.44 7.51 -1.34
C LEU A 102 -3.92 7.44 -0.93
N ILE A 103 -4.79 8.28 -1.50
CA ILE A 103 -6.24 8.23 -1.25
C ILE A 103 -6.80 6.87 -1.68
N ALA A 104 -6.40 6.37 -2.85
CA ALA A 104 -6.79 5.04 -3.32
C ALA A 104 -6.28 3.91 -2.40
N ALA A 105 -5.03 3.99 -1.94
CA ALA A 105 -4.41 3.03 -1.02
C ALA A 105 -5.07 3.00 0.37
N LEU A 106 -5.58 4.14 0.85
CA LEU A 106 -6.35 4.22 2.10
C LEU A 106 -7.81 3.77 1.91
N SER A 107 -8.37 3.94 0.70
CA SER A 107 -9.78 3.62 0.40
C SER A 107 -10.03 2.16 0.04
N ALA A 108 -9.14 1.54 -0.76
CA ALA A 108 -9.27 0.14 -1.18
C ALA A 108 -9.44 -0.86 -0.03
N PRO A 109 -8.69 -0.77 1.10
CA PRO A 109 -8.86 -1.66 2.23
C PRO A 109 -10.19 -1.44 2.97
N ALA A 110 -10.73 -0.22 2.94
CA ALA A 110 -12.01 0.13 3.56
C ALA A 110 -13.21 -0.36 2.73
N LEU A 111 -13.12 -0.28 1.39
CA LEU A 111 -14.14 -0.79 0.46
C LEU A 111 -14.28 -2.32 0.51
N ILE A 112 -13.15 -3.04 0.63
CA ILE A 112 -13.14 -4.52 0.66
C ILE A 112 -13.60 -5.08 2.03
N GLY A 113 -13.15 -4.48 3.14
CA GLY A 113 -13.38 -5.01 4.49
C GLY A 113 -14.57 -4.40 5.25
N GLY A 114 -15.15 -3.31 4.75
CA GLY A 114 -16.01 -2.43 5.53
C GLY A 114 -15.22 -1.64 6.60
N TRP A 115 -15.84 -0.59 7.13
CA TRP A 115 -15.25 0.26 8.17
C TRP A 115 -15.33 -0.37 9.57
N ASN A 116 -14.71 -1.53 9.74
CA ASN A 116 -14.78 -2.32 10.97
C ASN A 116 -13.68 -1.90 11.97
N PHE A 117 -13.93 -0.81 12.71
CA PHE A 117 -13.05 -0.32 13.78
C PHE A 117 -13.09 -1.23 15.02
N SER A 118 -12.39 -2.37 14.98
CA SER A 118 -12.17 -3.19 16.16
C SER A 118 -11.11 -2.58 17.05
N THR A 119 -11.53 -2.03 18.20
CA THR A 119 -10.63 -1.53 19.25
C THR A 119 -9.72 -2.63 19.83
N GLN A 120 -10.13 -3.90 19.72
CA GLN A 120 -9.30 -5.06 20.08
C GLN A 120 -8.15 -5.35 19.10
N ALA A 121 -8.22 -4.88 17.85
CA ALA A 121 -7.13 -5.02 16.87
C ALA A 121 -5.99 -4.01 17.09
N ILE A 122 -6.28 -2.88 17.75
CA ILE A 122 -5.30 -1.84 18.12
C ILE A 122 -4.56 -2.21 19.41
N GLY A 123 -5.07 -3.16 20.19
CA GLY A 123 -4.37 -3.70 21.36
C GLY A 123 -3.01 -4.28 20.95
N VAL A 124 -1.94 -3.67 21.43
CA VAL A 124 -0.55 -4.11 21.19
C VAL A 124 -0.36 -5.49 21.80
N LYS A 125 -0.55 -6.54 21.00
CA LYS A 125 -0.32 -7.93 21.39
C LYS A 125 1.18 -8.18 21.47
N LEU A 126 1.77 -7.80 22.60
CA LEU A 126 3.19 -7.99 22.94
C LEU A 126 3.68 -9.43 22.77
N GLU A 127 2.78 -10.42 22.84
CA GLU A 127 3.08 -11.82 22.49
C GLU A 127 3.68 -11.98 21.08
N LYS A 128 3.22 -11.19 20.10
CA LYS A 128 3.74 -11.20 18.71
C LYS A 128 5.05 -10.42 18.53
N MET A 129 5.54 -9.72 19.56
CA MET A 129 6.84 -9.03 19.56
C MET A 129 8.00 -9.90 20.04
N SER A 130 7.78 -11.18 20.32
CA SER A 130 8.86 -12.11 20.65
C SER A 130 9.63 -12.54 19.38
N LEU A 131 10.80 -11.93 19.16
CA LEU A 131 11.75 -12.31 18.09
C LEU A 131 12.03 -13.82 18.08
N PHE A 132 11.99 -14.44 19.27
CA PHE A 132 12.16 -15.87 19.49
C PHE A 132 11.02 -16.73 18.88
N ALA A 133 9.77 -16.25 18.85
CA ALA A 133 8.66 -16.97 18.22
C ALA A 133 8.72 -16.89 16.69
N ALA A 134 9.24 -15.79 16.13
CA ALA A 134 9.53 -15.70 14.70
C ALA A 134 10.65 -16.68 14.29
N LEU A 135 11.67 -16.85 15.13
CA LEU A 135 12.77 -17.78 14.88
C LEU A 135 12.34 -19.25 15.03
N SER A 136 11.57 -19.59 16.06
CA SER A 136 11.09 -20.96 16.30
C SER A 136 10.00 -21.41 15.32
N GLY A 137 9.23 -20.48 14.75
CA GLY A 137 8.32 -20.78 13.64
C GLY A 137 9.04 -21.22 12.36
N CYS A 138 10.30 -20.80 12.17
CA CYS A 138 11.07 -21.06 10.95
C CYS A 138 11.80 -22.42 10.94
N SER A 139 11.89 -23.12 12.07
CA SER A 139 12.52 -24.46 12.16
C SER A 139 11.53 -25.63 12.09
N GLY A 140 10.23 -25.36 11.98
CA GLY A 140 9.21 -26.39 11.87
C GLY A 140 9.10 -26.98 10.45
N PRO A 141 8.93 -28.31 10.28
CA PRO A 141 8.87 -28.97 8.96
C PRO A 141 7.63 -28.60 8.11
N LYS A 142 6.80 -27.65 8.55
CA LYS A 142 5.61 -27.16 7.82
C LYS A 142 5.91 -26.09 6.77
N VAL A 143 7.15 -25.59 6.68
CA VAL A 143 7.56 -24.58 5.67
C VAL A 143 7.70 -25.18 4.26
N TRP A 144 7.84 -26.51 4.13
CA TRP A 144 8.17 -27.18 2.86
C TRP A 144 6.98 -27.69 2.03
N LEU A 145 5.75 -27.28 2.34
CA LEU A 145 4.54 -27.93 1.81
C LEU A 145 3.40 -26.98 1.38
N ASN A 146 3.75 -25.75 0.97
CA ASN A 146 2.85 -24.83 0.27
C ASN A 146 3.61 -23.90 -0.69
#